data_AF-A0AAQ3M2Z9-F1
#
_entry.id   AF-A0AAQ3M2Z9-F1
#
_cell.length_a   1.000
_cell.length_b   1.000
_cell.length_c   1.000
_cell.angle_alpha   90.00
_cell.angle_beta   90.00
_cell.angle_gamma   90.00
#
_symmetry.space_group_name_H-M   'P 1'
#
loop_
_entity.id
_entity.type
_entity.pdbx_description
1 polymer ?
#
loop_
_entity_poly.entity_id
_entity_poly.type
_entity_poly.pdbx_seq_one_letter_code
_entity_poly.pdbx_strand_id
1 'polypeptide(L)'
;MSASTHSHVQGSAPDFPVANGLVISPEHISSAIKERLGAVHVEISDLSGGCGQMLEAIIVSPQFAKKTTLARHRLVNAALKEEIAVIHAWTPKCFTLEEWEKKKGQLTAAS
;
A
#
# COMPACT_ATOMS: atom_id res chain seq x y z
N MET A 1 -28.71 -41.57 12.37
CA MET A 1 -27.27 -41.88 12.34
C MET A 1 -26.55 -40.65 11.82
N SER A 2 -25.75 -40.05 12.69
CA SER A 2 -24.98 -38.82 12.45
C SER A 2 -23.90 -39.01 11.40
N ALA A 3 -23.67 -37.96 10.61
CA ALA A 3 -22.33 -37.64 10.10
C ALA A 3 -22.30 -36.14 9.79
N SER A 4 -22.15 -35.33 10.83
CA SER A 4 -21.63 -33.97 10.73
C SER A 4 -20.14 -34.07 10.44
N THR A 5 -19.72 -33.79 9.21
CA THR A 5 -18.29 -33.69 8.88
C THR A 5 -17.90 -32.23 8.80
N HIS A 6 -17.36 -31.77 9.92
CA HIS A 6 -16.40 -30.69 10.15
C HIS A 6 -16.07 -29.74 8.98
N SER A 7 -16.50 -28.49 9.13
CA SER A 7 -15.85 -27.32 8.53
C SER A 7 -14.38 -27.29 8.96
N HIS A 8 -13.47 -27.54 8.02
CA HIS A 8 -12.05 -27.29 8.21
C HIS A 8 -11.82 -25.78 8.08
N VAL A 9 -11.81 -25.09 9.23
CA VAL A 9 -11.29 -23.72 9.34
C VAL A 9 -9.77 -23.81 9.27
N GLN A 10 -9.24 -23.95 8.05
CA GLN A 10 -7.83 -23.64 7.82
C GLN A 10 -7.74 -22.13 7.89
N GLY A 11 -6.99 -21.61 8.87
CA GLY A 11 -6.69 -20.18 8.95
C GLY A 11 -6.03 -19.75 7.66
N SER A 12 -6.82 -19.13 6.78
CA SER A 12 -6.36 -18.60 5.51
C SER A 12 -5.31 -17.55 5.83
N ALA A 13 -4.06 -17.79 5.42
CA ALA A 13 -3.15 -16.67 5.25
C ALA A 13 -3.87 -15.60 4.42
N PRO A 14 -3.66 -14.29 4.69
CA PRO A 14 -4.25 -13.25 3.85
C PRO A 14 -3.91 -13.58 2.40
N ASP A 15 -4.95 -13.76 1.58
CA ASP A 15 -4.87 -14.16 0.18
C ASP A 15 -4.37 -12.97 -0.64
N PHE A 16 -3.09 -12.64 -0.45
CA PHE A 16 -2.43 -11.56 -1.15
C PHE A 16 -2.15 -12.01 -2.58
N PRO A 17 -2.42 -11.15 -3.58
CA PRO A 17 -2.20 -11.52 -4.97
C PRO A 17 -0.72 -11.78 -5.24
N VAL A 18 -0.44 -12.69 -6.18
CA VAL A 18 0.93 -13.01 -6.60
C VAL A 18 1.19 -12.38 -7.96
N ALA A 19 2.29 -11.63 -8.09
CA ALA A 19 2.79 -11.13 -9.36
C ALA A 19 4.24 -11.57 -9.55
N ASN A 20 4.59 -12.09 -10.74
CA ASN A 20 5.95 -12.58 -11.04
C ASN A 20 6.50 -13.61 -10.03
N GLY A 21 5.62 -14.42 -9.43
CA GLY A 21 5.99 -15.41 -8.41
C GLY A 21 6.26 -14.82 -7.01
N LEU A 22 6.01 -13.52 -6.81
CA LEU A 22 6.16 -12.82 -5.53
C LEU A 22 4.79 -12.48 -4.94
N VAL A 23 4.65 -12.69 -3.64
CA VAL A 23 3.43 -12.30 -2.89
C VAL A 23 3.41 -10.78 -2.73
N ILE A 24 2.37 -10.14 -3.25
CA ILE A 24 2.18 -8.68 -3.18
C ILE A 24 1.50 -8.33 -1.86
N SER A 25 2.30 -8.38 -0.79
CA SER A 25 1.90 -7.97 0.55
C SER A 25 2.20 -6.48 0.79
N PRO A 26 1.57 -5.85 1.80
CA PRO A 26 1.91 -4.49 2.22
C PRO A 26 3.42 -4.32 2.53
N GLU A 27 4.05 -5.33 3.12
CA GLU A 27 5.49 -5.28 3.42
C GLU A 27 6.35 -5.26 2.16
N HIS A 28 5.98 -6.06 1.16
CA HIS A 28 6.65 -6.08 -0.13
C HIS A 28 6.53 -4.73 -0.84
N ILE A 29 5.31 -4.18 -0.93
CA ILE A 29 5.05 -2.88 -1.56
C ILE A 29 5.81 -1.77 -0.83
N SER A 30 5.79 -1.78 0.51
CA SER A 30 6.51 -0.79 1.33
C SER A 30 8.01 -0.83 1.06
N SER A 31 8.59 -2.03 0.98
CA SER A 31 10.01 -2.22 0.68
C SER A 31 10.36 -1.75 -0.73
N ALA A 32 9.58 -2.13 -1.73
CA ALA A 32 9.75 -1.71 -3.12
C ALA A 32 9.69 -0.19 -3.28
N ILE A 33 8.75 0.48 -2.58
CA ILE A 33 8.64 1.94 -2.57
C ILE A 33 9.89 2.59 -1.97
N LYS A 34 10.37 2.10 -0.81
CA LYS A 34 11.56 2.64 -0.15
C LYS A 34 12.79 2.52 -1.04
N GLU A 35 12.99 1.35 -1.64
CA GLU A 35 14.13 1.07 -2.51
C GLU A 35 14.07 1.87 -3.81
N ARG A 36 12.96 1.82 -4.55
CA ARG A 36 12.84 2.40 -5.90
C ARG A 36 12.65 3.92 -5.89
N LEU A 37 12.01 4.47 -4.85
CA LEU A 37 11.65 5.90 -4.77
C LEU A 37 12.40 6.67 -3.69
N GLY A 38 13.31 6.02 -2.96
CA GLY A 38 14.03 6.64 -1.83
C GLY A 38 13.07 7.20 -0.79
N ALA A 39 11.94 6.51 -0.56
CA ALA A 39 10.95 6.97 0.41
C ALA A 39 11.50 6.83 1.83
N VAL A 40 11.38 7.90 2.61
CA VAL A 40 11.83 7.94 4.01
C VAL A 40 10.77 7.39 4.96
N HIS A 41 9.51 7.38 4.51
CA HIS A 41 8.39 6.91 5.29
C HIS A 41 7.31 6.35 4.36
N VAL A 42 6.81 5.18 4.71
CA VAL A 42 5.76 4.48 3.98
C VAL A 42 4.82 3.82 4.98
N GLU A 43 3.54 4.14 4.89
CA GLU A 43 2.46 3.48 5.63
C GLU A 43 1.47 2.92 4.62
N ILE A 44 1.10 1.65 4.76
CA ILE A 44 0.13 0.98 3.90
C ILE A 44 -1.03 0.52 4.76
N SER A 45 -2.24 0.94 4.36
CA SER A 45 -3.50 0.56 4.97
C SER A 45 -4.26 -0.34 4.01
N ASP A 46 -4.59 -1.54 4.49
CA ASP A 46 -5.51 -2.43 3.80
C ASP A 46 -6.96 -2.04 4.15
N LEU A 47 -7.68 -1.59 3.14
CA LEU A 47 -9.08 -1.16 3.23
C LEU A 47 -10.01 -2.16 2.54
N SER A 48 -9.56 -3.42 2.35
CA SER A 48 -10.37 -4.47 1.77
C SER A 48 -11.62 -4.79 2.62
N GLY A 49 -12.78 -4.85 1.97
CA GLY A 49 -14.08 -5.02 2.62
C GLY A 49 -15.02 -6.04 1.95
N GLY A 50 -14.47 -6.95 1.13
CA GLY A 50 -15.23 -8.07 0.54
C GLY A 50 -15.33 -8.13 -0.99
N CYS A 51 -14.85 -7.11 -1.72
CA CYS A 51 -14.85 -7.10 -3.21
C CYS A 51 -13.47 -7.05 -3.87
N GLY A 52 -12.38 -7.20 -3.09
CA GLY A 52 -11.02 -7.22 -3.60
C GLY A 52 -10.02 -6.51 -2.68
N GLN A 53 -8.75 -6.57 -3.07
CA GLN A 53 -7.66 -5.93 -2.35
C GLN A 53 -7.66 -4.42 -2.62
N MET A 54 -7.93 -3.63 -1.59
CA MET A 54 -7.89 -2.16 -1.66
C MET A 54 -6.75 -1.67 -0.78
N LEU A 55 -5.68 -1.17 -1.39
CA LEU A 55 -4.53 -0.64 -0.64
C LEU A 55 -4.45 0.87 -0.80
N GLU A 56 -4.37 1.55 0.34
CA GLU A 56 -4.00 2.95 0.41
C GLU A 56 -2.58 3.05 0.96
N ALA A 57 -1.72 3.82 0.30
CA ALA A 57 -0.34 4.01 0.73
C ALA A 57 -0.02 5.48 0.93
N ILE A 58 0.46 5.84 2.11
CA ILE A 58 1.10 7.12 2.38
C ILE A 58 2.58 6.97 2.08
N ILE A 59 3.09 7.78 1.16
CA ILE A 59 4.47 7.72 0.70
C ILE A 59 5.10 9.09 0.88
N VAL A 60 6.19 9.14 1.64
CA VAL A 60 6.95 10.37 1.87
C VAL A 60 8.33 10.21 1.27
N SER A 61 8.65 11.04 0.30
CA SER A 61 9.96 11.01 -0.38
C SER A 61 10.44 12.42 -0.72
N PRO A 62 11.75 12.72 -0.54
CA PRO A 62 12.33 13.97 -1.02
C PRO A 62 12.22 14.11 -2.55
N GLN A 63 12.10 12.99 -3.28
CA GLN A 63 11.93 13.03 -4.75
C GLN A 63 10.63 13.70 -5.20
N PHE A 64 9.64 13.82 -4.31
CA PHE A 64 8.37 14.49 -4.62
C PHE A 64 8.46 16.02 -4.55
N ALA A 65 9.54 16.57 -3.98
CA ALA A 65 9.76 18.00 -3.93
C ALA A 65 9.80 18.60 -5.35
N LYS A 66 9.17 19.76 -5.52
CA LYS A 66 9.06 20.48 -6.81
C LYS A 66 8.33 19.69 -7.93
N LYS A 67 7.69 18.56 -7.62
CA LYS A 67 6.84 17.82 -8.56
C LYS A 67 5.37 18.10 -8.29
N THR A 68 4.58 18.21 -9.35
CA THR A 68 3.12 18.27 -9.28
C THR A 68 2.54 16.93 -8.80
N THR A 69 1.33 16.93 -8.26
CA THR A 69 0.63 15.70 -7.82
C THR A 69 0.59 14.63 -8.92
N LEU A 70 0.25 15.02 -10.16
CA LEU A 70 0.24 14.10 -11.30
C LEU A 70 1.62 13.49 -11.57
N ALA A 71 2.69 14.29 -11.51
CA ALA A 71 4.06 13.80 -11.72
C ALA A 71 4.49 12.84 -10.61
N ARG A 72 4.11 13.10 -9.36
CA ARG A 72 4.35 12.20 -8.22
C ARG A 72 3.62 10.86 -8.43
N HIS A 73 2.34 10.89 -8.78
CA HIS A 73 1.55 9.67 -9.01
C HIS A 73 2.08 8.85 -10.19
N ARG A 74 2.48 9.50 -11.29
CA ARG A 74 3.12 8.81 -12.42
C ARG A 74 4.41 8.12 -12.00
N LEU A 75 5.24 8.79 -11.18
CA LEU A 75 6.48 8.23 -10.68
C LEU A 75 6.24 6.99 -9.80
N VAL A 76 5.27 7.05 -8.88
CA VAL A 76 4.90 5.90 -8.04
C VAL A 76 4.33 4.75 -8.87
N ASN A 77 3.36 5.03 -9.75
CA ASN A 77 2.70 4.00 -10.54
C ASN A 77 3.64 3.34 -11.55
N ALA A 78 4.62 4.08 -12.09
CA ALA A 78 5.66 3.50 -12.93
C ALA A 78 6.58 2.58 -12.13
N ALA A 79 6.93 2.98 -10.90
CA ALA A 79 7.80 2.20 -10.03
C ALA A 79 7.14 0.92 -9.50
N LEU A 80 5.80 0.85 -9.41
CA LEU A 80 5.05 -0.29 -8.88
C LEU A 80 4.12 -0.94 -9.90
N LYS A 81 4.40 -0.75 -11.19
CA LYS A 81 3.47 -1.11 -12.27
C LYS A 81 2.99 -2.57 -12.20
N GLU A 82 3.90 -3.48 -11.87
CA GLU A 82 3.63 -4.92 -11.84
C GLU A 82 2.83 -5.30 -10.59
N GLU A 83 3.19 -4.72 -9.45
CA GLU A 83 2.54 -4.95 -8.16
C GLU A 83 1.11 -4.41 -8.15
N ILE A 84 0.90 -3.19 -8.65
CA ILE A 84 -0.45 -2.57 -8.66
C ILE A 84 -1.37 -3.16 -9.73
N ALA A 85 -0.83 -3.86 -10.74
CA ALA A 85 -1.65 -4.50 -11.77
C ALA A 85 -2.52 -5.64 -11.23
N VAL A 86 -2.13 -6.24 -10.10
CA VAL A 86 -2.88 -7.32 -9.44
C VAL A 86 -3.69 -6.84 -8.23
N ILE A 87 -3.58 -5.56 -7.86
CA ILE A 87 -4.34 -4.93 -6.78
C ILE A 87 -5.62 -4.34 -7.35
N HIS A 88 -6.78 -4.64 -6.74
CA HIS A 88 -8.07 -4.18 -7.24
C HIS A 88 -8.22 -2.65 -7.17
N ALA A 89 -7.83 -2.05 -6.04
CA ALA A 89 -7.80 -0.60 -5.89
C ALA A 89 -6.49 -0.15 -5.22
N TRP A 90 -5.80 0.78 -5.87
CA TRP A 90 -4.54 1.37 -5.39
C TRP A 90 -4.67 2.88 -5.26
N THR A 91 -4.44 3.40 -4.06
CA THR A 91 -4.50 4.84 -3.76
C THR A 91 -3.18 5.32 -3.15
N PRO A 92 -2.25 5.87 -3.95
CA PRO A 92 -1.02 6.46 -3.44
C PRO A 92 -1.23 7.91 -3.01
N LYS A 93 -0.87 8.24 -1.76
CA LYS A 93 -0.82 9.60 -1.22
C LYS A 93 0.65 10.02 -1.10
N CYS A 94 1.08 10.89 -2.00
CA CYS A 94 2.49 11.26 -2.15
C CYS A 94 2.81 12.62 -1.51
N PHE A 95 3.56 12.62 -0.40
CA PHE A 95 3.91 13.83 0.36
C PHE A 95 5.40 14.15 0.32
N THR A 96 5.73 15.43 0.34
CA THR A 96 7.09 15.86 0.72
C THR A 96 7.30 15.70 2.23
N LEU A 97 8.56 15.75 2.67
CA LEU A 97 8.91 15.78 4.10
C LEU A 97 8.16 16.91 4.82
N GLU A 98 8.18 18.14 4.27
CA GLU A 98 7.52 19.29 4.88
C GLU A 98 5.99 19.14 4.95
N GLU A 99 5.36 18.60 3.91
CA GLU A 99 3.91 18.34 3.88
C GLU A 99 3.53 17.29 4.92
N TRP A 100 4.37 16.25 5.09
CA TRP A 100 4.14 15.18 6.05
C TRP A 100 4.27 15.66 7.51
N GLU A 101 5.31 16.44 7.82
CA GLU A 101 5.49 17.03 9.15
C GLU A 101 4.28 17.89 9.57
N LYS A 102 3.80 18.75 8.65
CA LYS A 102 2.59 19.56 8.89
C LYS A 102 1.35 18.70 9.16
N LYS A 103 1.20 17.61 8.40
CA LYS A 103 0.06 16.71 8.53
C LYS A 103 0.10 15.88 9.82
N LYS A 104 1.28 15.38 10.20
CA LYS A 104 1.49 14.69 11.48
C LYS A 104 1.14 15.58 12.67
N GLY A 105 1.61 16.82 12.67
CA GLY A 105 1.29 17.78 13.74
C GLY A 105 -0.21 18.05 13.88
N GLN A 106 -0.96 18.05 12.77
CA GLN A 106 -2.43 18.19 12.80
C GLN A 106 -3.13 16.92 13.32
N LEU A 107 -2.63 15.72 12.97
CA LEU A 107 -3.19 14.46 13.44
C LEU A 107 -3.01 14.29 14.96
N THR A 108 -1.84 14.67 15.49
CA THR A 108 -1.54 14.59 16.93
C THR A 108 -2.29 15.63 17.76
N ALA A 109 -2.68 16.77 17.17
CA ALA A 109 -3.41 17.83 17.87
C ALA A 109 -4.92 17.61 17.93
N ALA A 110 -5.45 16.66 17.14
CA ALA A 110 -6.87 16.34 17.06
C ALA A 110 -7.26 15.07 17.84
N SER A 111 -6.34 14.49 18.61
CA SER A 111 -6.55 13.29 19.44
C SER A 111 -6.58 13.63 20.93
#